data_AF-A0A328U4R5-F1
#
_entry.id   AF-A0A328U4R5-F1
#
_cell.length_a   1.000
_cell.length_b   1.000
_cell.length_c   1.000
_cell.angle_alpha   90.00
_cell.angle_beta   90.00
_cell.angle_gamma   90.00
#
_symmetry.space_group_name_H-M   'P 1'
#
loop_
_entity.id
_entity.type
_entity.pdbx_description
1 polymer ?
#
loop_
_entity_poly.entity_id
_entity_poly.type
_entity_poly.pdbx_seq_one_letter_code
_entity_poly.pdbx_strand_id
1 'polypeptide(L)'
;MANQHSAAEEKKHHKHEGPKKHIIAFIFSILLTVIAFAMVAAGEINTTFIYFMLVLMAILQVFVQMGFWMHMKDRGHVFPIVGILSGVVIVFTIVIMAEYWAWW
;
A
#
# COMPACT_ATOMS: atom_id res chain seq x y z
N MET A 1 -4.49 20.39 -53.02
CA MET A 1 -3.70 20.96 -51.90
C MET A 1 -3.89 20.04 -50.72
N ALA A 2 -2.82 19.37 -50.31
CA ALA A 2 -2.86 18.26 -49.37
C ALA A 2 -3.04 18.71 -47.91
N ASN A 3 -3.87 17.94 -47.22
CA ASN A 3 -4.27 18.00 -45.83
C ASN A 3 -3.06 17.93 -44.86
N GLN A 4 -2.79 19.00 -44.11
CA GLN A 4 -1.87 18.96 -42.96
C GLN A 4 -2.51 19.61 -41.74
N HIS A 5 -3.54 18.95 -41.21
CA HIS A 5 -3.85 19.06 -39.79
C HIS A 5 -2.82 18.18 -39.06
N SER A 6 -1.57 18.65 -38.98
CA SER A 6 -0.60 18.04 -38.06
C SER A 6 -1.06 18.44 -36.67
N ALA A 7 -1.86 17.57 -36.08
CA ALA A 7 -2.02 17.47 -34.66
C ALA A 7 -0.63 17.59 -34.05
N ALA A 8 -0.34 18.73 -33.45
CA ALA A 8 0.67 18.83 -32.42
C ALA A 8 0.16 17.92 -31.30
N GLU A 9 0.43 16.62 -31.44
CA GLU A 9 0.47 15.70 -30.31
C GLU A 9 1.45 16.33 -29.33
N GLU A 10 0.87 17.02 -28.36
CA GLU A 10 1.48 17.34 -27.09
C GLU A 10 1.94 15.99 -26.51
N LYS A 11 3.16 15.58 -26.86
CA LYS A 11 3.87 14.50 -26.17
C LYS A 11 4.13 15.01 -24.76
N LYS A 12 3.09 14.96 -23.92
CA LYS A 12 3.22 14.97 -22.47
C LYS A 12 4.16 13.83 -22.16
N HIS A 13 5.42 14.20 -21.93
CA HIS A 13 6.39 13.35 -21.29
C HIS A 13 5.71 12.80 -20.03
N HIS A 14 5.21 11.57 -20.11
CA HIS A 14 4.86 10.79 -18.94
C HIS A 14 6.15 10.68 -18.15
N LYS A 15 6.28 11.56 -17.16
CA LYS A 15 7.42 11.64 -16.27
C LYS A 15 7.38 10.37 -15.43
N HIS A 16 7.90 9.29 -15.99
CA HIS A 16 8.10 8.01 -15.33
C HIS A 16 8.65 8.33 -13.94
N GLU A 17 7.87 8.03 -12.91
CA GLU A 17 8.27 8.27 -11.54
C GLU A 17 9.59 7.52 -11.33
N GLY A 18 10.68 8.26 -11.17
CA GLY A 18 12.02 7.67 -11.22
C GLY A 18 12.24 6.64 -10.10
N PRO A 19 13.13 5.66 -10.31
CA PRO A 19 13.41 4.56 -9.36
C PRO A 19 13.84 5.04 -7.96
N LYS A 20 14.26 6.30 -7.83
CA LYS A 20 14.65 6.94 -6.58
C LYS A 20 13.51 6.94 -5.54
N LYS A 21 12.25 7.14 -5.94
CA LYS A 21 11.12 7.15 -5.00
C LYS A 21 10.84 5.77 -4.42
N HIS A 22 10.97 4.72 -5.24
CA HIS A 22 10.84 3.33 -4.79
C HIS A 22 11.90 2.94 -3.78
N ILE A 23 13.15 3.33 -4.01
CA ILE A 23 14.27 3.02 -3.10
C ILE A 23 14.03 3.62 -1.71
N ILE A 24 13.55 4.87 -1.64
CA ILE A 24 13.24 5.52 -0.36
C ILE A 24 12.13 4.77 0.37
N ALA A 25 11.04 4.42 -0.33
CA ALA A 25 9.93 3.67 0.26
C ALA A 25 10.35 2.27 0.72
N PHE A 26 11.22 1.60 -0.03
CA PHE A 26 11.76 0.29 0.31
C PHE A 26 12.61 0.35 1.59
N ILE A 27 13.51 1.31 1.71
CA ILE A 27 14.32 1.52 2.92
C ILE A 27 13.41 1.85 4.11
N PHE A 28 12.42 2.72 3.92
CA PHE A 28 11.46 3.05 4.98
C PHE A 28 10.66 1.83 5.44
N SER A 29 10.26 0.97 4.50
CA SER A 29 9.57 -0.29 4.82
C SER A 29 10.47 -1.23 5.62
N ILE A 30 11.73 -1.41 5.23
CA ILE A 30 12.68 -2.24 6.00
C ILE A 30 12.89 -1.69 7.41
N LEU A 31 13.02 -0.38 7.57
CA LEU A 31 13.19 0.23 8.90
C LEU A 31 11.98 -0.03 9.79
N LEU A 32 10.76 0.13 9.27
CA LEU A 32 9.55 -0.21 10.03
C LEU A 32 9.51 -1.69 10.40
N THR A 33 9.84 -2.61 9.50
CA THR A 33 9.81 -4.04 9.87
C THR A 33 10.86 -4.39 10.92
N VAL A 34 12.08 -3.87 10.79
CA VAL A 34 13.16 -4.10 11.76
C VAL A 34 12.76 -3.58 13.15
N ILE A 35 12.15 -2.39 13.23
CA ILE A 35 11.67 -1.84 14.51
C ILE A 35 10.57 -2.74 15.11
N ALA A 36 9.65 -3.26 14.29
CA ALA A 36 8.59 -4.15 14.76
C ALA A 36 9.16 -5.46 15.33
N PHE A 37 10.13 -6.06 14.64
CA PHE A 37 10.82 -7.26 15.13
C PHE A 37 11.65 -6.98 16.38
N ALA A 38 12.39 -5.86 16.42
CA ALA A 38 13.17 -5.47 17.58
C ALA A 38 12.28 -5.27 18.82
N MET A 39 11.10 -4.68 18.65
CA MET A 39 10.14 -4.49 19.75
C MET A 39 9.64 -5.81 20.34
N VAL A 40 9.39 -6.81 19.50
CA VAL A 40 8.98 -8.14 19.96
C VAL A 40 10.15 -8.91 20.58
N ALA A 41 11.35 -8.80 19.98
CA ALA A 41 12.56 -9.47 20.46
C ALA A 41 13.05 -8.92 21.80
N ALA A 42 12.85 -7.62 22.06
CA ALA A 42 13.20 -7.00 23.33
C ALA A 42 12.37 -7.55 24.50
N GLY A 43 11.14 -8.04 24.26
CA GLY A 43 10.37 -8.95 25.11
C GLY A 43 9.98 -8.49 26.53
N GLU A 44 10.63 -7.46 27.09
CA GLU A 44 10.50 -7.04 28.49
C GLU A 44 9.38 -6.02 28.73
N ILE A 45 8.62 -5.68 27.68
CA ILE A 45 7.56 -4.66 27.71
C ILE A 45 6.19 -5.36 27.82
N ASN A 46 5.19 -4.64 28.36
CA ASN A 46 3.82 -5.13 28.45
C ASN A 46 3.32 -5.68 27.09
N THR A 47 2.83 -6.91 27.09
CA THR A 47 2.36 -7.62 25.89
C THR A 47 1.24 -6.87 25.15
N THR A 48 0.34 -6.21 25.86
CA THR A 48 -0.73 -5.39 25.26
C THR A 48 -0.16 -4.19 24.52
N PHE A 49 0.87 -3.56 25.09
CA PHE A 49 1.58 -2.45 24.44
C PHE A 49 2.29 -2.92 23.16
N ILE A 50 2.94 -4.08 23.20
CA ILE A 50 3.58 -4.68 22.02
C ILE A 50 2.54 -4.93 20.92
N TYR A 51 1.39 -5.56 21.23
CA TYR A 51 0.35 -5.81 20.24
C TYR A 51 -0.19 -4.53 19.60
N PHE A 52 -0.51 -3.52 20.41
CA PHE A 52 -0.99 -2.24 19.91
C PHE A 52 0.01 -1.61 18.94
N MET A 53 1.28 -1.63 19.31
CA MET A 53 2.33 -0.99 18.52
C MET A 53 2.64 -1.79 17.25
N LEU A 54 2.58 -3.13 17.28
CA LEU A 54 2.65 -3.97 16.08
C LEU A 54 1.54 -3.67 15.08
N VAL A 55 0.29 -3.55 15.55
CA VAL A 55 -0.85 -3.22 14.67
C VAL A 55 -0.67 -1.83 14.06
N LEU A 56 -0.20 -0.85 14.84
CA LEU A 56 0.09 0.49 14.32
C LEU A 56 1.14 0.44 13.21
N MET A 57 2.24 -0.29 13.42
CA MET A 57 3.30 -0.45 12.44
C MET A 57 2.83 -1.20 11.19
N ALA A 58 1.96 -2.20 11.35
CA ALA A 58 1.36 -2.92 10.23
C ALA A 58 0.47 -2.00 9.38
N ILE A 59 -0.33 -1.14 10.00
CA ILE A 59 -1.16 -0.14 9.29
C ILE A 59 -0.26 0.84 8.52
N LEU A 60 0.79 1.37 9.16
CA LEU A 60 1.75 2.26 8.48
C LEU A 60 2.41 1.57 7.28
N GLN A 61 2.72 0.27 7.38
CA GLN A 61 3.24 -0.49 6.24
C GLN A 61 2.27 -0.58 5.08
N VAL A 62 1.00 -0.85 5.35
CA VAL A 62 -0.04 -0.92 4.31
C VAL A 62 -0.11 0.42 3.56
N PHE A 63 0.00 1.56 4.26
CA PHE A 63 0.07 2.87 3.61
C PHE A 63 1.31 3.09 2.76
N VAL A 64 2.50 2.67 3.24
CA VAL A 64 3.75 2.77 2.46
C VAL A 64 3.64 1.93 1.19
N GLN A 65 3.08 0.73 1.28
CA GLN A 65 2.85 -0.15 0.14
C GLN A 65 1.86 0.46 -0.86
N MET A 66 0.68 0.89 -0.41
CA MET A 66 -0.31 1.50 -1.29
C MET A 66 0.19 2.82 -1.91
N GLY A 67 0.91 3.64 -1.14
CA GLY A 67 1.37 4.95 -1.57
C GLY A 67 2.52 4.91 -2.58
N PHE A 68 3.48 4.00 -2.41
CA PHE A 68 4.71 3.99 -3.20
C PHE A 68 4.84 2.81 -4.16
N TRP A 69 4.32 1.62 -3.84
CA TRP A 69 4.38 0.48 -4.75
C TRP A 69 3.27 0.51 -5.78
N MET A 70 2.08 0.96 -5.38
CA MET A 70 0.92 1.00 -6.27
C MET A 70 0.77 2.27 -7.09
N HIS A 71 1.70 3.23 -6.97
CA HIS A 71 1.66 4.50 -7.72
C HIS A 71 0.27 5.17 -7.72
N MET A 72 -0.49 5.05 -6.62
CA MET A 72 -1.87 5.58 -6.51
C MET A 72 -1.99 7.10 -6.78
N LYS A 73 -0.86 7.78 -6.91
CA LYS A 73 -0.73 9.20 -7.20
C LYS A 73 -0.79 9.54 -8.70
N ASP A 74 -0.61 8.58 -9.60
CA ASP A 74 -0.66 8.82 -11.04
C ASP A 74 -2.11 8.87 -11.58
N ARG A 75 -2.37 9.74 -12.56
CA ARG A 75 -3.73 9.97 -13.08
C ARG A 75 -4.26 8.72 -13.79
N GLY A 76 -5.43 8.23 -13.33
CA GLY A 76 -6.12 7.05 -13.91
C GLY A 76 -6.23 5.84 -12.98
N HIS A 77 -5.64 5.85 -11.79
CA HIS A 77 -5.59 4.70 -10.88
C HIS A 77 -6.88 4.40 -10.08
N VAL A 78 -8.03 4.92 -10.51
CA VAL A 78 -9.31 4.72 -9.82
C VAL A 78 -9.70 3.24 -9.79
N PHE A 79 -9.45 2.50 -10.87
CA PHE A 79 -9.81 1.08 -10.97
C PHE A 79 -8.98 0.18 -10.03
N PRO A 80 -7.63 0.30 -9.96
CA PRO A 80 -6.83 -0.40 -8.95
C PRO A 80 -7.24 -0.08 -7.50
N ILE A 81 -7.53 1.18 -7.19
CA ILE A 81 -7.93 1.62 -5.84
C ILE A 81 -9.25 0.97 -5.44
N VAL A 82 -10.24 1.00 -6.35
CA VAL A 82 -11.53 0.35 -6.14
C VAL A 82 -11.36 -1.16 -6.00
N GLY A 83 -10.46 -1.79 -6.77
CA GLY A 83 -10.16 -3.22 -6.66
C GLY A 83 -9.55 -3.61 -5.31
N ILE A 84 -8.65 -2.79 -4.76
CA ILE A 84 -8.11 -3.05 -3.42
C ILE A 84 -9.16 -2.83 -2.34
N LEU A 85 -9.90 -1.72 -2.40
CA LEU A 85 -10.97 -1.45 -1.43
C LEU A 85 -12.04 -2.54 -1.45
N SER A 86 -12.44 -3.03 -2.62
CA SER A 86 -13.39 -4.13 -2.74
C SER A 86 -12.79 -5.43 -2.19
N GLY A 87 -11.52 -5.72 -2.49
CA GLY A 87 -10.80 -6.86 -1.92
C GLY A 87 -10.77 -6.84 -0.39
N VAL A 88 -10.49 -5.68 0.21
CA VAL A 88 -10.54 -5.49 1.67
C VAL A 88 -11.92 -5.82 2.22
N VAL A 89 -12.99 -5.25 1.64
CA VAL A 89 -14.37 -5.51 2.08
C VAL A 89 -14.73 -6.99 1.96
N ILE A 90 -14.37 -7.63 0.86
CA ILE A 90 -14.65 -9.06 0.63
C ILE A 90 -13.91 -9.93 1.66
N VAL A 91 -12.62 -9.69 1.88
CA VAL A 91 -11.82 -10.45 2.87
C VAL A 91 -12.40 -10.29 4.27
N PHE A 92 -12.72 -9.07 4.69
CA PHE A 92 -13.35 -8.84 5.99
C PHE A 92 -14.69 -9.57 6.11
N THR A 93 -15.53 -9.52 5.08
CA THR A 93 -16.83 -10.21 5.06
C THR A 93 -16.66 -11.72 5.19
N ILE A 94 -15.71 -12.30 4.46
CA ILE A 94 -15.43 -13.75 4.50
C ILE A 94 -14.88 -14.16 5.85
N VAL A 95 -13.93 -13.42 6.44
CA VAL A 95 -13.35 -13.73 7.75
C VAL A 95 -14.43 -13.70 8.83
N ILE A 96 -15.25 -12.65 8.85
CA ILE A 96 -16.36 -12.53 9.80
C ILE A 96 -17.34 -13.70 9.63
N MET A 97 -17.75 -13.99 8.40
CA MET A 97 -18.63 -15.13 8.12
C MET A 97 -18.01 -16.46 8.57
N ALA A 98 -16.72 -16.68 8.32
CA ALA A 98 -16.02 -17.89 8.70
C ALA A 98 -15.93 -18.05 10.23
N GLU A 99 -15.67 -16.97 10.98
CA GLU A 99 -15.71 -17.00 12.45
C GLU A 99 -17.11 -17.37 12.95
N TYR A 100 -18.18 -16.76 12.42
CA TYR A 100 -19.54 -17.10 12.86
C TYR A 100 -19.99 -18.51 12.44
N TRP A 101 -19.51 -19.01 11.30
CA TRP A 101 -19.94 -20.29 10.75
C TRP A 101 -19.13 -21.48 11.27
N ALA A 102 -17.84 -21.31 11.53
CA ALA A 102 -16.97 -22.37 12.07
C ALA A 102 -17.09 -22.53 13.60
N TRP A 103 -17.63 -21.52 14.28
CA TRP A 103 -17.80 -21.52 15.75
C TRP A 103 -19.21 -21.94 16.20
N TRP A 104 -20.06 -22.35 15.24
CA TRP A 104 -21.29 -23.10 15.46
C TRP A 104 -21.02 -24.59 15.23
#